data_AF-J9GMI3-F1
#
_entry.id   AF-J9GMI3-F1
#
_cell.length_a   1.000
_cell.length_b   1.000
_cell.length_c   1.000
_cell.angle_alpha   90.00
_cell.angle_beta   90.00
_cell.angle_gamma   90.00
#
_symmetry.space_group_name_H-M   'P 1'
#
loop_
_entity.id
_entity.type
_entity.pdbx_description
1 polymer ?
#
loop_
_entity_poly.entity_id
_entity_poly.type
_entity_poly.pdbx_seq_one_letter_code
_entity_poly.pdbx_strand_id
1 'polypeptide(L)'
;MENGLTSLGHTGDSIRGYWRALTVLQSENEELKRSNDELRYANIHMTTIYAENQQLRSLLDYKEQHRSQKVVAGKIIARNYGDLRDSVYIDVGADKGLKVNQAVVNGGLIGIVDEVYDDYARVLLVTSAKCRVGARVLRPDSRAVGVIGGQVLQWSAYFGACLS
;
A
#
# COMPACT_ATOMS: atom_id res chain seq x y z
N MET A 1 -74.81 38.59 23.95
CA MET A 1 -74.84 37.11 23.88
C MET A 1 -74.37 36.73 22.49
N GLU A 2 -73.24 36.10 22.22
CA GLU A 2 -71.96 35.92 22.91
C GLU A 2 -71.04 35.35 21.82
N ASN A 3 -69.81 35.84 21.77
CA ASN A 3 -68.77 35.34 20.88
C ASN A 3 -68.44 33.89 21.28
N GLY A 4 -68.51 32.92 20.36
CA GLY A 4 -68.35 31.52 20.79
C GLY A 4 -68.15 30.45 19.72
N LEU A 5 -67.51 30.75 18.58
CA LEU A 5 -67.26 29.69 17.59
C LEU A 5 -66.03 29.88 16.67
N THR A 6 -64.93 30.42 17.20
CA THR A 6 -63.62 30.40 16.51
C THR A 6 -62.48 30.13 17.49
N SER A 7 -62.27 28.87 17.90
CA SER A 7 -61.00 28.49 18.55
C SER A 7 -60.55 27.03 18.35
N LEU A 8 -61.22 26.23 17.51
CA LEU A 8 -60.87 24.81 17.32
C LEU A 8 -60.05 24.53 16.06
N GLY A 9 -59.23 25.49 15.61
CA GLY A 9 -58.41 25.36 14.39
C GLY A 9 -56.91 25.07 14.61
N HIS A 10 -56.38 25.13 15.83
CA HIS A 10 -54.94 25.34 16.04
C HIS A 10 -54.12 24.09 16.41
N THR A 11 -54.77 22.94 16.63
CA THR A 11 -54.10 21.72 17.12
C THR A 11 -53.75 20.72 16.02
N GLY A 12 -54.39 20.81 14.84
CA GLY A 12 -54.13 19.92 13.69
C GLY A 12 -52.91 20.33 12.84
N ASP A 13 -52.65 21.64 12.76
CA ASP A 13 -51.55 22.18 11.93
C ASP A 13 -50.16 21.93 12.53
N SER A 14 -50.06 21.91 13.86
CA SER A 14 -48.79 21.69 14.57
C SER A 14 -48.27 20.27 14.33
N ILE A 15 -49.12 19.25 14.46
CA ILE A 15 -48.73 17.85 14.23
C ILE A 15 -48.32 17.62 12.77
N ARG A 16 -49.05 18.20 11.81
CA ARG A 16 -48.72 18.07 10.38
C ARG A 16 -47.41 18.77 10.00
N GLY A 17 -47.06 19.85 10.73
CA GLY A 17 -45.76 20.53 10.60
C GLY A 17 -44.59 19.69 11.08
N TYR A 18 -44.72 19.00 12.23
CA TYR A 18 -43.67 18.13 12.77
C TYR A 18 -43.34 16.94 11.85
N TRP A 19 -44.35 16.28 11.29
CA TRP A 19 -44.11 15.16 10.36
C TRP A 19 -43.42 15.62 9.07
N ARG A 20 -43.78 16.78 8.52
CA ARG A 20 -43.07 17.36 7.37
C ARG A 20 -41.62 17.70 7.70
N ALA A 21 -41.37 18.35 8.83
CA ALA A 21 -40.02 18.67 9.27
C ALA A 21 -39.17 17.41 9.44
N LEU A 22 -39.73 16.34 10.02
CA LEU A 22 -39.03 15.06 10.17
C LEU A 22 -38.69 14.44 8.82
N THR A 23 -39.64 14.40 7.87
CA THR A 23 -39.39 13.86 6.52
C THR A 23 -38.34 14.67 5.76
N VAL A 24 -38.36 15.99 5.87
CA VAL A 24 -37.39 16.88 5.20
C VAL A 24 -35.99 16.72 5.82
N LEU A 25 -35.89 16.66 7.14
CA LEU A 25 -34.62 16.43 7.84
C LEU A 25 -34.03 15.05 7.56
N GLN A 26 -34.90 14.06 7.34
CA GLN A 26 -34.49 12.70 6.99
C GLN A 26 -33.99 12.64 5.54
N SER A 27 -34.67 13.31 4.60
CA SER A 27 -34.19 13.44 3.21
C SER A 27 -32.89 14.24 3.11
N GLU A 28 -32.75 15.34 3.86
CA GLU A 28 -31.50 16.12 3.89
C GLU A 28 -30.35 15.29 4.47
N ASN A 29 -30.58 14.50 5.52
CA ASN A 29 -29.55 13.61 6.06
C ASN A 29 -29.11 12.55 5.05
N GLU A 30 -30.04 11.99 4.28
CA GLU A 30 -29.70 11.01 3.23
C GLU A 30 -28.94 11.65 2.07
N GLU A 31 -29.31 12.86 1.67
CA GLU A 31 -28.64 13.61 0.61
C GLU A 31 -27.25 14.10 1.02
N LEU A 32 -27.10 14.57 2.25
CA LEU A 32 -25.81 14.91 2.85
C LEU A 32 -24.90 13.68 2.99
N LYS A 33 -25.46 12.52 3.36
CA LYS A 33 -24.68 11.26 3.41
C LYS A 33 -24.22 10.83 2.02
N ARG A 34 -25.09 10.86 1.01
CA ARG A 34 -24.70 10.56 -0.38
C ARG A 34 -23.60 11.51 -0.87
N SER A 35 -23.76 12.81 -0.63
CA SER A 35 -22.76 13.80 -1.02
C SER A 35 -21.43 13.58 -0.31
N ASN A 36 -21.45 13.20 0.97
CA ASN A 36 -20.24 12.87 1.72
C ASN A 36 -19.55 11.62 1.15
N ASP A 37 -20.31 10.58 0.82
CA ASP A 37 -19.80 9.36 0.22
C ASP A 37 -19.19 9.64 -1.17
N GLU A 38 -19.88 10.40 -2.03
CA GLU A 38 -19.37 10.83 -3.34
C GLU A 38 -18.07 11.62 -3.23
N LEU A 39 -18.00 12.60 -2.33
CA LEU A 39 -16.80 13.39 -2.08
C LEU A 39 -15.66 12.52 -1.55
N ARG A 40 -15.95 11.54 -0.68
CA ARG A 40 -14.97 10.57 -0.19
C ARG A 40 -14.43 9.69 -1.32
N TYR A 41 -15.30 9.18 -2.19
CA TYR A 41 -14.88 8.40 -3.35
C TYR A 41 -13.99 9.23 -4.29
N ALA A 42 -14.38 10.47 -4.60
CA ALA A 42 -13.59 11.35 -5.44
C ALA A 42 -12.20 11.65 -4.83
N ASN A 43 -12.14 11.85 -3.52
CA ASN A 43 -10.89 12.13 -2.81
C ASN A 43 -9.94 10.92 -2.80
N ILE A 44 -10.48 9.71 -2.54
CA ILE A 44 -9.72 8.46 -2.64
C ILE A 44 -9.16 8.28 -4.06
N HIS A 45 -10.01 8.49 -5.08
CA HIS A 45 -9.61 8.35 -6.48
C HIS A 45 -8.52 9.34 -6.89
N MET A 46 -8.65 10.62 -6.48
CA MET A 46 -7.61 11.63 -6.71
C MET A 46 -6.29 11.25 -6.02
N THR A 47 -6.35 10.75 -4.78
CA THR A 47 -5.17 10.33 -4.03
C THR A 47 -4.47 9.16 -4.74
N THR A 48 -5.23 8.19 -5.25
CA THR A 48 -4.68 7.06 -6.03
C THR A 48 -3.97 7.53 -7.30
N ILE A 49 -4.61 8.41 -8.09
CA ILE A 49 -4.01 8.95 -9.33
C ILE A 49 -2.72 9.72 -9.02
N TYR A 50 -2.71 10.50 -7.95
CA TYR A 50 -1.54 11.27 -7.57
C TYR A 50 -0.37 10.36 -7.16
N ALA A 51 -0.65 9.32 -6.37
CA ALA A 51 0.35 8.33 -5.97
C ALA A 51 0.93 7.58 -7.19
N GLU A 52 0.07 7.22 -8.15
CA GLU A 52 0.51 6.56 -9.40
C GLU A 52 1.39 7.49 -10.25
N ASN A 53 1.00 8.75 -10.42
CA ASN A 53 1.83 9.75 -11.12
C ASN A 53 3.20 9.92 -10.48
N GLN A 54 3.26 9.99 -9.15
CA GLN A 54 4.52 10.12 -8.42
C GLN A 54 5.40 8.89 -8.62
N GLN A 55 4.82 7.69 -8.60
CA GLN A 55 5.54 6.45 -8.85
C GLN A 55 6.06 6.36 -10.30
N LEU A 56 5.27 6.79 -11.29
CA LEU A 56 5.71 6.80 -12.68
C LEU A 56 6.88 7.77 -12.90
N ARG A 57 6.85 8.94 -12.26
CA ARG A 57 7.95 9.92 -12.32
C ARG A 57 9.24 9.38 -11.71
N SER A 58 9.17 8.73 -10.55
CA SER A 58 10.36 8.16 -9.91
C SER A 58 10.99 7.04 -10.75
N LEU A 59 10.19 6.23 -11.44
CA LEU A 59 10.68 5.21 -12.38
C LEU A 59 11.35 5.83 -13.61
N LEU A 60 10.81 6.94 -14.12
CA LEU A 60 11.40 7.67 -15.25
C LEU A 60 12.75 8.29 -14.86
N ASP A 61 12.80 9.00 -13.74
CA ASP A 61 14.03 9.61 -13.22
C ASP A 61 15.12 8.55 -12.97
N TYR A 62 14.74 7.40 -12.41
CA TYR A 62 15.68 6.30 -12.17
C TYR A 62 16.26 5.77 -13.49
N LYS A 63 15.44 5.63 -14.53
CA LYS A 63 15.88 5.20 -15.87
C LYS A 63 16.82 6.21 -16.52
N GLU A 64 16.58 7.51 -16.37
CA GLU A 64 17.44 8.56 -16.93
C GLU A 64 18.81 8.61 -16.25
N GLN A 65 18.86 8.44 -14.93
CA GLN A 65 20.09 8.45 -14.14
C GLN A 65 20.98 7.22 -14.39
N HIS A 66 20.40 6.08 -14.75
CA HIS A 66 21.11 4.80 -14.94
C HIS A 66 21.11 4.35 -16.41
N ARG A 67 21.43 5.27 -17.32
CA ARG A 67 21.39 5.05 -18.79
C ARG A 67 22.27 3.91 -19.31
N SER A 68 23.27 3.48 -18.54
CA SER A 68 24.15 2.35 -18.87
C SER A 68 23.61 0.98 -18.43
N GLN A 69 22.55 0.95 -17.62
CA GLN A 69 21.93 -0.28 -17.12
C GLN A 69 20.56 -0.49 -17.77
N LYS A 70 20.28 -1.71 -18.23
CA LYS A 70 18.96 -2.06 -18.76
C LYS A 70 17.99 -2.23 -17.59
N VAL A 71 17.23 -1.17 -17.30
CA VAL A 71 16.19 -1.18 -16.27
C VAL A 71 14.86 -1.61 -16.88
N VAL A 72 14.22 -2.61 -16.27
CA VAL A 72 12.86 -3.04 -16.61
C VAL A 72 11.95 -2.69 -15.43
N ALA A 73 10.96 -1.84 -15.69
CA ALA A 73 9.95 -1.49 -14.69
C ALA A 73 8.89 -2.60 -14.61
N GLY A 74 8.47 -2.93 -13.39
CA GLY A 74 7.45 -3.94 -13.11
C GLY A 74 6.66 -3.62 -11.85
N LYS A 75 5.45 -4.16 -11.75
CA LYS A 75 4.54 -4.05 -10.62
C LYS A 75 4.52 -5.35 -9.83
N ILE A 76 4.41 -5.23 -8.50
CA ILE A 76 4.19 -6.38 -7.62
C ILE A 76 2.74 -6.86 -7.78
N ILE A 77 2.57 -8.09 -8.23
CA ILE A 77 1.26 -8.72 -8.45
C ILE A 77 0.84 -9.65 -7.31
N ALA A 78 1.81 -10.22 -6.59
CA ALA A 78 1.52 -11.03 -5.41
C ALA A 78 2.65 -10.93 -4.37
N ARG A 79 2.30 -11.14 -3.10
CA ARG A 79 3.26 -11.28 -2.01
C ARG A 79 2.96 -12.57 -1.26
N ASN A 80 4.00 -13.23 -0.78
CA ASN A 80 3.81 -14.36 0.13
C ASN A 80 3.42 -13.83 1.52
N TYR A 81 2.26 -14.26 2.03
CA TYR A 81 1.71 -13.87 3.34
C TYR A 81 1.90 -14.95 4.42
N GLY A 82 2.53 -16.08 4.10
CA GLY A 82 2.83 -17.12 5.10
C GLY A 82 3.84 -16.66 6.15
N ASP A 83 4.14 -17.55 7.11
CA ASP A 83 5.10 -17.30 8.21
C ASP A 83 6.48 -16.86 7.70
N LEU A 84 6.87 -17.31 6.51
CA LEU A 84 8.09 -16.91 5.82
C LEU A 84 7.71 -15.93 4.69
N ARG A 85 7.70 -14.63 5.00
CA ARG A 85 7.51 -13.52 4.05
C ARG A 85 8.77 -13.29 3.22
N ASP A 86 9.14 -14.31 2.47
CA ASP A 86 10.47 -14.41 1.87
C ASP A 86 10.50 -13.99 0.40
N SER A 87 9.34 -13.92 -0.25
CA SER A 87 9.24 -13.68 -1.69
C SER A 87 8.04 -12.84 -2.13
N VAL A 88 8.21 -12.18 -3.27
CA VAL A 88 7.17 -11.42 -3.98
C VAL A 88 7.19 -11.78 -5.46
N TYR A 89 6.06 -11.61 -6.14
CA TYR A 89 5.90 -11.86 -7.57
C TYR A 89 5.70 -10.55 -8.32
N ILE A 90 6.34 -10.42 -9.47
CA ILE A 90 6.29 -9.24 -10.35
C ILE A 90 5.75 -9.59 -11.74
N ASP A 91 5.07 -8.65 -12.39
CA ASP A 91 4.48 -8.77 -13.76
C ASP A 91 5.51 -8.63 -14.90
N VAL A 92 6.72 -9.09 -14.65
CA VAL A 92 7.84 -9.04 -15.57
C VAL A 92 8.50 -10.41 -15.59
N GLY A 93 8.55 -11.02 -16.77
CA GLY A 93 9.18 -12.31 -16.99
C GLY A 93 10.24 -12.29 -18.10
N ALA A 94 10.51 -13.47 -18.65
CA ALA A 94 11.51 -13.71 -19.68
C ALA A 94 11.25 -12.90 -20.95
N ASP A 95 9.98 -12.64 -21.29
CA ASP A 95 9.57 -11.88 -22.48
C ASP A 95 10.10 -10.44 -22.49
N LYS A 96 10.26 -9.86 -21.29
CA LYS A 96 10.84 -8.52 -21.11
C LYS A 96 12.37 -8.57 -20.92
N GLY A 97 12.97 -9.75 -21.05
CA GLY A 97 14.41 -10.02 -20.93
C GLY A 97 14.90 -10.12 -19.49
N LEU A 98 14.02 -10.44 -18.54
CA LEU A 98 14.40 -10.68 -17.15
C LEU A 98 15.20 -11.98 -17.02
N LYS A 99 16.16 -12.00 -16.10
CA LYS A 99 17.04 -13.15 -15.84
C LYS A 99 17.17 -13.39 -14.33
N VAL A 100 17.40 -14.64 -13.97
CA VAL A 100 17.73 -15.04 -12.60
C VAL A 100 19.00 -14.30 -12.12
N ASN A 101 19.07 -14.01 -10.82
CA ASN A 101 20.12 -13.22 -10.16
C ASN A 101 20.17 -11.73 -10.51
N GLN A 102 19.17 -11.18 -11.21
CA GLN A 102 19.06 -9.74 -11.37
C GLN A 102 18.60 -9.07 -10.06
N ALA A 103 19.17 -7.90 -9.76
CA ALA A 103 18.80 -7.13 -8.58
C ALA A 103 17.49 -6.37 -8.82
N VAL A 104 16.61 -6.36 -7.82
CA VAL A 104 15.35 -5.62 -7.81
C VAL A 104 15.46 -4.46 -6.84
N VAL A 105 15.17 -3.25 -7.31
CA VAL A 105 15.39 -2.00 -6.56
C VAL A 105 14.16 -1.09 -6.55
N ASN A 106 13.91 -0.43 -5.42
CA ASN A 106 12.93 0.65 -5.26
C ASN A 106 13.42 1.58 -4.14
N GLY A 107 14.06 2.71 -4.48
CA GLY A 107 14.74 3.59 -3.52
C GLY A 107 15.91 2.95 -2.76
N GLY A 108 16.16 1.66 -2.98
CA GLY A 108 17.14 0.79 -2.33
C GLY A 108 16.99 -0.65 -2.84
N LEU A 109 17.88 -1.55 -2.42
CA LEU A 109 17.82 -2.97 -2.80
C LEU A 109 16.69 -3.69 -2.07
N ILE A 110 15.75 -4.29 -2.81
CA ILE A 110 14.63 -5.07 -2.25
C ILE A 110 14.94 -6.57 -2.26
N GLY A 111 15.70 -7.04 -3.25
CA GLY A 111 15.96 -8.46 -3.40
C GLY A 111 16.60 -8.84 -4.71
N ILE A 112 16.59 -10.14 -4.99
CA ILE A 112 17.15 -10.74 -6.21
C ILE A 112 16.08 -11.59 -6.90
N VAL A 113 16.11 -11.64 -8.22
CA VAL A 113 15.26 -12.54 -9.01
C VAL A 113 15.74 -13.97 -8.80
N ASP A 114 14.83 -14.82 -8.31
CA ASP A 114 15.09 -16.21 -7.94
C ASP A 114 14.62 -17.16 -9.06
N GLU A 115 13.41 -16.95 -9.56
CA GLU A 115 12.83 -17.69 -10.69
C GLU A 115 12.22 -16.73 -11.70
N VAL A 116 12.35 -17.06 -12.99
CA VAL A 116 11.76 -16.30 -14.10
C VAL A 116 10.86 -17.22 -14.89
N TYR A 117 9.61 -16.80 -15.08
CA TYR A 117 8.63 -17.41 -15.98
C TYR A 117 8.42 -16.48 -17.18
N ASP A 118 7.58 -16.86 -18.14
CA ASP A 118 7.39 -16.09 -19.39
C ASP A 118 6.83 -14.69 -19.10
N ASP A 119 5.72 -14.62 -18.35
CA ASP A 119 5.01 -13.38 -18.05
C ASP A 119 5.32 -12.76 -16.68
N TYR A 120 5.88 -13.53 -15.75
CA TYR A 120 6.10 -13.11 -14.37
C TYR A 120 7.39 -13.67 -13.80
N ALA A 121 7.81 -13.17 -12.64
CA ALA A 121 9.00 -13.67 -11.95
C ALA A 121 8.83 -13.66 -10.44
N ARG A 122 9.55 -14.58 -9.77
CA ARG A 122 9.65 -14.66 -8.31
C ARG A 122 10.91 -13.93 -7.86
N VAL A 123 10.73 -12.98 -6.94
CA VAL A 123 11.79 -12.20 -6.32
C VAL A 123 11.96 -12.65 -4.88
N LEU A 124 13.18 -13.03 -4.51
CA LEU A 124 13.57 -13.34 -3.14
C LEU A 124 14.00 -12.06 -2.42
N LEU A 125 13.36 -11.74 -1.31
CA LEU A 125 13.60 -10.53 -0.55
C LEU A 125 14.91 -10.59 0.25
N VAL A 126 15.60 -9.46 0.41
CA VAL A 126 16.78 -9.34 1.30
C VAL A 126 16.48 -9.77 2.75
N THR A 127 15.23 -9.68 3.19
CA THR A 127 14.80 -10.11 4.53
C THR A 127 14.77 -11.62 4.71
N SER A 128 14.75 -12.41 3.63
CA SER A 128 14.78 -13.88 3.73
C SER A 128 16.17 -14.35 4.14
N ALA A 129 16.23 -15.39 4.98
CA ALA A 129 17.49 -16.04 5.34
C ALA A 129 18.18 -16.78 4.17
N LYS A 130 17.45 -17.01 3.08
CA LYS A 130 17.99 -17.60 1.86
C LYS A 130 18.67 -16.57 0.97
N CYS A 131 18.35 -15.28 1.14
CA CYS A 131 18.95 -14.22 0.35
C CYS A 131 20.33 -13.88 0.89
N ARG A 132 21.36 -13.92 0.02
CA ARG A 132 22.73 -13.53 0.35
C ARG A 132 23.23 -12.57 -0.71
N VAL A 133 23.59 -11.36 -0.29
CA VAL A 133 24.07 -10.30 -1.19
C VAL A 133 25.39 -9.75 -0.67
N GLY A 134 26.39 -9.68 -1.55
CA GLY A 134 27.65 -9.02 -1.23
C GLY A 134 27.44 -7.51 -1.10
N ALA A 135 27.91 -6.93 0.00
CA ALA A 135 27.83 -5.50 0.25
C ALA A 135 29.20 -4.94 0.63
N ARG A 136 29.43 -3.69 0.28
CA ARG A 136 30.63 -2.96 0.69
C ARG A 136 30.22 -1.80 1.58
N VAL A 137 30.83 -1.73 2.75
CA VAL A 137 30.64 -0.60 3.66
C VAL A 137 31.37 0.60 3.08
N LEU A 138 30.64 1.67 2.83
CA LEU A 138 31.20 2.93 2.33
C LEU A 138 31.72 3.74 3.53
N ARG A 139 32.97 3.48 3.93
CA ARG A 139 33.73 4.38 4.80
C ARG A 139 34.89 4.99 4.02
N PRO A 140 35.23 6.28 4.21
CA PRO A 140 36.33 6.95 3.49
C PRO A 140 37.68 6.23 3.61
N ASP A 141 37.88 5.57 4.74
CA ASP A 141 39.10 4.98 5.26
C ASP A 141 39.06 3.45 5.31
N SER A 142 37.92 2.83 4.98
CA SER A 142 37.75 1.37 5.06
C SER A 142 36.95 0.80 3.89
N ARG A 143 37.52 -0.22 3.24
CA ARG A 143 36.90 -1.00 2.16
C ARG A 143 36.37 -2.34 2.65
N ALA A 144 35.76 -2.36 3.83
CA ALA A 144 35.19 -3.58 4.39
C ALA A 144 34.09 -4.14 3.46
N VAL A 145 34.24 -5.40 3.07
CA VAL A 145 33.26 -6.17 2.30
C VAL A 145 32.61 -7.17 3.24
N GLY A 146 31.29 -7.30 3.17
CA GLY A 146 30.50 -8.25 3.95
C GLY A 146 29.42 -8.89 3.11
N VAL A 147 28.77 -9.91 3.68
CA VAL A 147 27.59 -10.53 3.08
C VAL A 147 26.38 -10.17 3.93
N ILE A 148 25.38 -9.56 3.31
CA ILE A 148 24.08 -9.31 3.92
C ILE A 148 23.22 -10.55 3.69
N GLY A 149 22.59 -11.04 4.75
CA GLY A 149 21.53 -12.04 4.65
C GLY A 149 20.46 -11.79 5.69
N GLY A 150 19.23 -12.21 5.39
CA GLY A 150 18.12 -12.12 6.32
C GLY A 150 18.35 -13.00 7.56
N GLN A 151 17.89 -12.56 8.71
CA GLN A 151 17.87 -13.37 9.92
C GLN A 151 16.46 -13.90 10.13
N VAL A 152 16.33 -15.23 10.29
CA VAL A 152 15.15 -15.79 10.93
C VAL A 152 15.24 -15.42 12.41
N LEU A 153 14.20 -14.79 12.95
CA LEU A 153 14.06 -14.57 14.39
C LEU A 153 13.91 -15.92 15.09
N GLN A 154 15.03 -16.62 15.31
CA GLN A 154 15.05 -17.81 16.14
C GLN A 154 15.20 -17.35 17.59
N TRP A 155 14.08 -17.28 18.31
CA TRP A 155 14.09 -17.10 19.75
C TRP A 155 14.68 -18.38 20.38
N SER A 156 16.00 -18.45 20.48
CA SER A 156 16.68 -19.53 21.18
C SER A 156 16.67 -19.20 22.67
N ALA A 157 15.65 -19.69 23.38
CA ALA A 157 15.65 -19.72 24.83
C ALA A 157 16.67 -20.74 25.35
N TYR A 158 17.94 -20.35 25.41
CA TYR A 158 18.93 -21.02 26.26
C TYR A 158 19.37 -20.04 27.35
N PHE A 159 18.57 -20.00 28.43
CA PHE A 159 19.03 -19.53 29.74
C PHE A 159 20.04 -20.56 30.27
N GLY A 160 21.32 -20.35 29.97
CA GLY A 160 22.43 -21.05 30.62
C GLY A 160 23.01 -20.14 31.70
N ALA A 161 22.58 -20.33 32.95
CA ALA A 161 23.19 -19.68 34.10
C ALA A 161 24.64 -20.17 34.26
N CYS A 162 25.59 -19.24 34.29
CA CYS A 162 26.96 -19.52 34.67
C CYS A 162 26.99 -19.67 36.20
N LEU A 163 27.18 -20.89 36.72
CA LEU A 163 27.61 -21.08 38.10
C LEU A 163 29.15 -21.04 38.14
N SER A 164 29.69 -20.17 38.99
CA SER A 164 31.07 -20.23 39.50
C SER A 164 31.15 -21.15 40.71
#